data_AF-A0A9E1S824-F1
#
_entry.id   AF-A0A9E1S824-F1
#
_cell.length_a   1.000
_cell.length_b   1.000
_cell.length_c   1.000
_cell.angle_alpha   90.00
_cell.angle_beta   90.00
_cell.angle_gamma   90.00
#
_symmetry.space_group_name_H-M   'P 1'
#
loop_
_entity.id
_entity.type
_entity.pdbx_description
1 polymer ?
#
loop_
_entity_poly.entity_id
_entity_poly.type
_entity_poly.pdbx_seq_one_letter_code
_entity_poly.pdbx_strand_id
1 'polypeptide(L)'
;FGYADRFDEKYDFVRTYRKGKWKYIRNYQGFYPDGLQNNYRYRMLAFQEWRELFKRGKLTDKQSQFFKARPAEQLFDLSQDPHEVNDLSGHSDKQDILLELRGKLQRKVKSLNDLSFYPESHMIDHALQNPLVFGENNSDEISKLVDVADLALLSFQKVKPKLVKIFQNGTDWQKYWACLVCSQFGQEAKSLSSHLKKMLGSNNLMLRMRVIEALALTEKIDPIPSLVDIANVSKSSVEVLLVLNTVVFFRDHHGFELNPKSLKIIAPKGEYYRRIEYFSQN
;
A
#
# COMPACT_ATOMS: atom_id res chain seq x y z
N PHE A 1 14.54 12.21 8.63
CA PHE A 1 13.27 11.47 8.48
C PHE A 1 12.56 12.06 7.29
N GLY A 2 12.03 11.24 6.39
CA GLY A 2 11.24 11.69 5.24
C GLY A 2 10.03 10.78 5.06
N TYR A 3 9.02 11.26 4.34
CA TYR A 3 7.78 10.52 4.13
C TYR A 3 7.19 10.82 2.75
N ALA A 4 6.35 9.91 2.29
CA ALA A 4 5.38 10.08 1.22
C ALA A 4 4.09 9.34 1.61
N ASP A 5 2.94 9.90 1.24
CA ASP A 5 1.62 9.31 1.54
C ASP A 5 0.72 9.21 0.30
N ARG A 6 0.68 10.28 -0.50
CA ARG A 6 -0.19 10.37 -1.69
C ARG A 6 0.41 11.32 -2.73
N PHE A 7 0.30 10.94 -4.00
CA PHE A 7 0.62 11.75 -5.17
C PHE A 7 -0.62 11.80 -6.08
N ASP A 8 -1.41 12.87 -5.94
CA ASP A 8 -2.73 12.99 -6.58
C ASP A 8 -3.63 11.76 -6.28
N GLU A 9 -4.09 11.01 -7.29
CA GLU A 9 -4.90 9.81 -7.11
C GLU A 9 -4.12 8.54 -6.70
N LYS A 10 -2.77 8.57 -6.75
CA LYS A 10 -1.91 7.44 -6.37
C LYS A 10 -1.58 7.53 -4.88
N TYR A 11 -2.01 6.52 -4.12
CA TYR A 11 -1.58 6.33 -2.74
C TYR A 11 -0.20 5.66 -2.70
N ASP A 12 0.67 6.13 -1.80
CA ASP A 12 2.02 5.62 -1.64
C ASP A 12 2.51 5.86 -0.22
N PHE A 13 2.32 4.89 0.68
CA PHE A 13 2.71 5.02 2.08
C PHE A 13 4.15 4.55 2.31
N VAL A 14 5.08 5.51 2.31
CA VAL A 14 6.52 5.30 2.50
C VAL A 14 7.08 6.17 3.61
N ARG A 15 8.01 5.62 4.39
CA ARG A 15 8.77 6.35 5.42
C ARG A 15 10.25 6.06 5.27
N THR A 16 11.08 7.08 5.49
CA THR A 16 12.54 6.96 5.32
C THR A 16 13.31 7.51 6.52
N TYR A 17 14.45 6.89 6.80
CA TYR A 17 15.40 7.35 7.80
C TYR A 17 16.80 7.34 7.21
N ARG A 18 17.48 8.50 7.25
CA ARG A 18 18.86 8.66 6.76
C ARG A 18 19.78 8.95 7.93
N LYS A 19 20.92 8.26 7.99
CA LYS A 19 22.02 8.49 8.93
C LYS A 19 23.33 8.53 8.14
N GLY A 20 23.87 9.73 7.93
CA GLY A 20 25.06 9.94 7.10
C GLY A 20 24.84 9.44 5.67
N LYS A 21 25.66 8.48 5.24
CA LYS A 21 25.57 7.85 3.92
C LYS A 21 24.46 6.81 3.78
N TRP A 22 23.94 6.28 4.89
CA TRP A 22 22.93 5.21 4.85
C TRP A 22 21.52 5.77 4.81
N LYS A 23 20.69 5.24 3.91
CA LYS A 23 19.25 5.50 3.86
C LYS A 23 18.47 4.20 3.95
N TYR A 24 17.55 4.17 4.89
CA TYR A 24 16.56 3.10 5.05
C TYR A 24 15.20 3.59 4.55
N ILE A 25 14.49 2.74 3.81
CA ILE A 25 13.15 2.98 3.29
C ILE A 25 12.23 1.86 3.78
N ARG A 26 11.06 2.22 4.29
CA ARG A 26 9.97 1.31 4.65
C ARG A 26 8.79 1.54 3.70
N ASN A 27 8.44 0.51 2.93
CA ASN A 27 7.32 0.50 1.99
C ASN A 27 6.12 -0.22 2.62
N TYR A 28 5.16 0.52 3.18
CA TYR A 28 4.01 -0.09 3.86
C TYR A 28 3.01 -0.71 2.89
N GLN A 29 3.05 -0.30 1.63
CA GLN A 29 2.23 -0.82 0.52
C GLN A 29 3.14 -1.19 -0.67
N GLY A 30 4.25 -1.89 -0.40
CA GLY A 30 5.27 -2.21 -1.40
C GLY A 30 4.78 -3.03 -2.58
N PHE A 31 3.68 -3.77 -2.42
CA PHE A 31 3.02 -4.48 -3.52
C PHE A 31 2.46 -3.54 -4.61
N TYR A 32 2.22 -2.25 -4.31
CA TYR A 32 1.98 -1.26 -5.36
C TYR A 32 3.30 -0.77 -5.96
N PRO A 33 3.48 -0.85 -7.30
CA PRO A 33 4.65 -0.33 -7.96
C PRO A 33 4.64 1.21 -8.03
N ASP A 34 5.82 1.81 -8.13
CA ASP A 34 5.95 3.28 -8.24
C ASP A 34 5.32 3.84 -9.51
N GLY A 35 5.38 3.05 -10.59
CA GLY A 35 4.80 3.29 -11.90
C GLY A 35 3.29 3.11 -11.99
N LEU A 36 2.59 2.80 -10.89
CA LEU A 36 1.13 2.83 -10.86
C LEU A 36 0.59 4.16 -11.41
N GLN A 37 -0.54 4.13 -12.12
CA GLN A 37 -1.07 5.32 -12.79
C GLN A 37 -1.27 6.49 -11.82
N ASN A 38 -0.59 7.59 -12.16
CA ASN A 38 -0.87 8.97 -11.77
C ASN A 38 -0.96 9.76 -13.08
N ASN A 39 -2.12 10.34 -13.37
CA ASN A 39 -2.44 10.96 -14.65
C ASN A 39 -1.47 12.09 -14.97
N TYR A 40 -1.13 12.93 -13.99
CA TYR A 40 -0.18 14.02 -14.20
C TYR A 40 1.18 13.50 -14.67
N ARG A 41 1.71 12.44 -14.04
CA ARG A 41 2.97 11.78 -14.43
C ARG A 41 2.92 11.31 -15.88
N TYR A 42 1.83 10.66 -16.27
CA TYR A 42 1.70 10.07 -17.60
C TYR A 42 1.27 11.06 -18.68
N ARG A 43 1.20 12.38 -18.38
CA ARG A 43 1.23 13.42 -19.42
C ARG A 43 2.62 13.60 -20.03
N MET A 44 3.67 13.17 -19.33
CA MET A 44 5.05 13.27 -19.81
C MET A 44 5.38 12.10 -20.75
N LEU A 45 5.78 12.42 -21.99
CA LEU A 45 6.10 11.42 -23.02
C LEU A 45 7.18 10.42 -22.58
N ALA A 46 8.16 10.86 -21.78
CA ALA A 46 9.20 9.99 -21.25
C ALA A 46 8.64 8.86 -20.36
N PHE A 47 7.65 9.16 -19.50
CA PHE A 47 7.01 8.14 -18.66
C PHE A 47 6.11 7.21 -19.46
N GLN A 48 5.44 7.71 -20.50
CA GLN A 48 4.67 6.88 -21.43
C GLN A 48 5.57 5.88 -22.15
N GLU A 49 6.67 6.35 -22.76
CA GLU A 49 7.61 5.47 -23.46
C GLU A 49 8.27 4.47 -22.50
N TRP A 50 8.65 4.89 -21.29
CA TRP A 50 9.24 3.99 -20.29
C TRP A 50 8.27 2.85 -19.92
N ARG A 51 6.97 3.15 -19.76
CA ARG A 51 5.94 2.15 -19.51
C ARG A 51 5.73 1.21 -20.71
N GLU A 52 5.72 1.74 -21.93
CA GLU A 52 5.54 0.91 -23.13
C GLU A 52 6.75 0.00 -23.36
N LEU A 53 7.96 0.46 -23.10
CA LEU A 53 9.16 -0.38 -23.11
C LEU A 53 9.10 -1.48 -22.04
N PHE A 54 8.56 -1.18 -20.84
CA PHE A 54 8.34 -2.19 -19.80
C PHE A 54 7.36 -3.26 -20.27
N LYS A 55 6.18 -2.87 -20.79
CA LYS A 55 5.17 -3.80 -21.31
C LYS A 55 5.71 -4.68 -22.44
N ARG A 56 6.60 -4.14 -23.28
CA ARG A 56 7.25 -4.86 -24.38
C ARG A 56 8.46 -5.70 -23.95
N GLY A 57 8.80 -5.72 -22.66
CA GLY A 57 9.95 -6.48 -22.13
C GLY A 57 11.32 -5.96 -22.62
N LYS A 58 11.42 -4.68 -23.00
CA LYS A 58 12.63 -4.08 -23.57
C LYS A 58 13.54 -3.40 -22.54
N LEU A 59 13.14 -3.37 -21.27
CA LEU A 59 13.91 -2.75 -20.20
C LEU A 59 14.84 -3.74 -19.53
N THR A 60 15.98 -3.24 -19.04
CA THR A 60 16.82 -3.98 -18.09
C THR A 60 16.10 -4.18 -16.76
N ASP A 61 16.62 -5.07 -15.90
CA ASP A 61 16.05 -5.28 -14.57
C ASP A 61 16.03 -4.00 -13.73
N LYS A 62 17.11 -3.21 -13.76
CA LYS A 62 17.22 -1.93 -13.05
C LYS A 62 16.16 -0.93 -13.54
N GLN A 63 16.02 -0.76 -14.86
CA GLN A 63 15.00 0.12 -15.44
C GLN A 63 13.57 -0.39 -15.17
N SER A 64 13.38 -1.68 -14.99
CA SER A 64 12.08 -2.27 -14.72
C SER A 64 11.61 -2.11 -13.28
N GLN A 65 12.51 -1.78 -12.33
CA GLN A 65 12.19 -1.68 -10.90
C GLN A 65 11.00 -0.74 -10.64
N PHE A 66 10.90 0.37 -11.38
CA PHE A 66 9.82 1.35 -11.23
C PHE A 66 8.42 0.76 -11.44
N PHE A 67 8.29 -0.30 -12.25
CA PHE A 67 7.01 -0.93 -12.56
C PHE A 67 6.78 -2.26 -11.82
N LYS A 68 7.73 -2.67 -10.96
CA LYS A 68 7.66 -3.89 -10.17
C LYS A 68 7.30 -3.56 -8.72
N ALA A 69 6.74 -4.54 -8.01
CA ALA A 69 6.53 -4.44 -6.57
C ALA A 69 7.86 -4.26 -5.84
N ARG A 70 7.83 -3.52 -4.73
CA ARG A 70 8.98 -3.25 -3.85
C ARG A 70 8.91 -4.17 -2.63
N PRO A 71 10.07 -4.56 -2.06
CA PRO A 71 10.11 -5.24 -0.78
C PRO A 71 9.60 -4.30 0.33
N ALA A 72 9.23 -4.89 1.47
CA ALA A 72 8.70 -4.16 2.63
C ALA A 72 9.71 -3.13 3.17
N GLU A 73 11.01 -3.38 3.00
CA GLU A 73 12.08 -2.47 3.38
C GLU A 73 13.22 -2.50 2.36
N GLN A 74 13.97 -1.41 2.30
CA GLN A 74 15.16 -1.26 1.44
C GLN A 74 16.24 -0.49 2.19
N LEU A 75 17.51 -0.74 1.85
CA LEU A 75 18.68 -0.09 2.44
C LEU A 75 19.66 0.32 1.34
N PHE A 76 20.15 1.56 1.39
CA PHE A 76 21.08 2.10 0.40
C PHE A 76 22.29 2.79 1.05
N ASP A 77 23.47 2.63 0.44
CA ASP A 77 24.66 3.45 0.71
C ASP A 77 24.75 4.55 -0.35
N LEU A 78 24.32 5.76 0.00
CA LEU A 78 24.28 6.91 -0.91
C LEU A 78 25.66 7.41 -1.33
N SER A 79 26.75 6.97 -0.67
CA SER A 79 28.10 7.32 -1.11
C SER A 79 28.56 6.51 -2.33
N GLN A 80 27.96 5.34 -2.55
CA GLN A 80 28.25 4.44 -3.68
C GLN A 80 27.10 4.43 -4.69
N ASP A 81 25.87 4.60 -4.21
CA ASP A 81 24.65 4.56 -5.01
C ASP A 81 23.75 5.77 -4.69
N PRO A 82 24.08 6.96 -5.24
CA PRO A 82 23.30 8.17 -4.99
C PRO A 82 21.89 8.11 -5.62
N HIS A 83 21.62 7.14 -6.49
CA HIS A 83 20.34 6.96 -7.18
C HIS A 83 19.47 5.86 -6.59
N GLU A 84 19.93 5.19 -5.52
CA GLU A 84 19.13 4.23 -4.74
C GLU A 84 18.60 3.06 -5.60
N VAL A 85 19.45 2.54 -6.50
CA VAL A 85 19.10 1.48 -7.46
C VAL A 85 19.37 0.08 -6.92
N ASN A 86 20.41 -0.08 -6.11
CA ASN A 86 20.90 -1.37 -5.62
C ASN A 86 20.55 -1.50 -4.13
N ASP A 87 19.46 -2.22 -3.85
CA ASP A 87 19.00 -2.48 -2.49
C ASP A 87 19.92 -3.48 -1.76
N LEU A 88 20.38 -3.07 -0.58
CA LEU A 88 21.27 -3.83 0.30
C LEU A 88 20.54 -4.53 1.46
N SER A 89 19.20 -4.44 1.54
CA SER A 89 18.41 -4.99 2.66
C SER A 89 18.55 -6.51 2.82
N GLY A 90 18.75 -7.24 1.73
CA GLY A 90 18.96 -8.69 1.73
C GLY A 90 20.40 -9.13 2.03
N HIS A 91 21.36 -8.20 2.14
CA HIS A 91 22.77 -8.53 2.33
C HIS A 91 23.09 -8.84 3.79
N SER A 92 23.68 -10.01 4.05
CA SER A 92 23.99 -10.49 5.41
C SER A 92 24.99 -9.59 6.13
N ASP A 93 25.97 -9.03 5.42
CA ASP A 93 26.98 -8.12 5.95
C ASP A 93 26.45 -6.70 6.24
N LYS A 94 25.19 -6.42 5.89
CA LYS A 94 24.51 -5.14 6.14
C LYS A 94 23.39 -5.24 7.18
N GLN A 95 23.21 -6.40 7.82
CA GLN A 95 22.12 -6.61 8.78
C GLN A 95 22.18 -5.68 9.99
N ASP A 96 23.37 -5.40 10.53
CA ASP A 96 23.48 -4.54 11.71
C ASP A 96 22.98 -3.11 11.43
N ILE A 97 23.37 -2.53 10.29
CA ILE A 97 22.92 -1.19 9.90
C ILE A 97 21.44 -1.19 9.49
N LEU A 98 20.95 -2.25 8.85
CA LEU A 98 19.53 -2.41 8.53
C LEU A 98 18.68 -2.37 9.81
N LEU A 99 19.03 -3.20 10.80
CA LEU A 99 18.33 -3.29 12.08
C LEU A 99 18.43 -1.99 12.89
N GLU A 100 19.59 -1.32 12.88
CA GLU A 100 19.75 -0.01 13.53
C GLU A 100 18.76 1.02 12.95
N LEU A 101 18.72 1.15 11.62
CA LEU A 101 17.89 2.15 10.96
C LEU A 101 16.40 1.79 10.98
N ARG A 102 16.05 0.50 10.87
CA ARG A 102 14.70 -0.02 11.08
C ARG A 102 14.19 0.40 12.46
N GLY A 103 14.95 0.12 13.52
CA GLY A 103 14.58 0.48 14.89
C GLY A 103 14.46 1.99 15.10
N LYS A 104 15.32 2.79 14.46
CA LYS A 104 15.21 4.27 14.49
C LYS A 104 13.96 4.78 13.78
N LEU A 105 13.63 4.22 12.62
CA LEU A 105 12.40 4.58 11.91
C LEU A 105 11.16 4.21 12.74
N GLN A 106 11.11 2.98 13.26
CA GLN A 106 9.99 2.49 14.08
C GLN A 106 9.74 3.39 15.28
N ARG A 107 10.79 3.73 16.06
CA ARG A 107 10.66 4.68 17.17
C ARG A 107 10.18 6.04 16.72
N LYS A 108 10.68 6.56 15.59
CA LYS A 108 10.26 7.86 15.07
C LYS A 108 8.78 7.85 14.66
N VAL A 109 8.34 6.85 13.90
CA VAL A 109 6.95 6.72 13.45
C VAL A 109 5.99 6.62 14.64
N LYS A 110 6.31 5.79 15.63
CA LYS A 110 5.51 5.68 16.86
C LYS A 110 5.47 6.99 17.66
N SER A 111 6.60 7.69 17.79
CA SER A 111 6.66 8.97 18.51
C SER A 111 5.86 10.10 17.86
N LEU A 112 5.57 9.99 16.56
CA LEU A 112 4.80 10.99 15.83
C LEU A 112 3.30 10.81 15.99
N ASN A 113 2.85 9.66 16.49
CA ASN A 113 1.44 9.23 16.37
C ASN A 113 0.97 9.38 14.91
N ASP A 114 1.73 8.79 13.98
CA ASP A 114 1.51 8.94 12.54
C ASP A 114 0.09 8.52 12.14
N LEU A 115 -0.76 9.50 11.90
CA LEU A 115 -2.19 9.29 11.62
C LEU A 115 -2.42 8.52 10.33
N SER A 116 -1.44 8.47 9.43
CA SER A 116 -1.50 7.76 8.15
C SER A 116 -1.61 6.23 8.32
N PHE A 117 -1.48 5.71 9.56
CA PHE A 117 -1.87 4.34 9.90
C PHE A 117 -3.39 4.12 9.89
N TYR A 118 -4.19 5.16 9.82
CA TYR A 118 -5.61 5.07 9.46
C TYR A 118 -5.82 5.37 7.98
N PRO A 119 -6.86 4.79 7.34
CA PRO A 119 -7.28 5.24 6.02
C PRO A 119 -7.61 6.73 6.03
N GLU A 120 -7.33 7.43 4.92
CA GLU A 120 -7.55 8.88 4.80
C GLU A 120 -9.01 9.27 5.07
N SER A 121 -9.98 8.42 4.71
CA SER A 121 -11.39 8.64 5.05
C SER A 121 -11.62 8.73 6.56
N HIS A 122 -11.04 7.81 7.33
CA HIS A 122 -11.14 7.83 8.79
C HIS A 122 -10.43 9.04 9.39
N MET A 123 -9.28 9.44 8.86
CA MET A 123 -8.60 10.66 9.30
C MET A 123 -9.46 11.91 9.06
N ILE A 124 -10.09 12.02 7.89
CA ILE A 124 -10.97 13.15 7.55
C ILE A 124 -12.15 13.23 8.51
N ASP A 125 -12.79 12.10 8.79
CA ASP A 125 -14.02 12.07 9.57
C ASP A 125 -13.78 12.27 11.07
N HIS A 126 -12.60 11.88 11.59
CA HIS A 126 -12.36 11.82 13.03
C HIS A 126 -11.17 12.64 13.54
N ALA A 127 -10.14 12.86 12.71
CA ALA A 127 -8.87 13.43 13.18
C ALA A 127 -8.62 14.86 12.71
N LEU A 128 -9.08 15.25 11.52
CA LEU A 128 -8.67 16.52 10.90
C LEU A 128 -9.07 17.78 11.66
N GLN A 129 -10.10 17.73 12.51
CA GLN A 129 -10.47 18.89 13.33
C GLN A 129 -9.37 19.25 14.34
N ASN A 130 -8.74 18.24 14.96
CA ASN A 130 -7.61 18.44 15.87
C ASN A 130 -6.67 17.22 15.82
N PRO A 131 -5.80 17.14 14.79
CA PRO A 131 -5.01 15.95 14.51
C PRO A 131 -3.97 15.65 15.59
N LEU A 132 -3.45 16.67 16.26
CA LEU A 132 -2.47 16.48 17.35
C LEU A 132 -3.12 15.78 18.54
N VAL A 133 -4.24 16.31 19.05
CA VAL A 133 -4.95 15.72 20.18
C VAL A 133 -5.52 14.35 19.82
N PHE A 134 -6.04 14.18 18.61
CA PHE A 134 -6.47 12.86 18.14
C PHE A 134 -5.32 11.85 18.14
N GLY A 135 -4.14 12.23 17.64
CA GLY A 135 -2.96 11.37 17.63
C GLY A 135 -2.48 11.02 19.04
N GLU A 136 -2.44 11.99 19.96
CA GLU A 136 -2.09 11.77 21.37
C GLU A 136 -3.05 10.80 22.06
N ASN A 137 -4.36 11.02 21.89
CA ASN A 137 -5.40 10.16 22.50
C ASN A 137 -5.41 8.74 21.93
N ASN A 138 -4.94 8.54 20.70
CA ASN A 138 -4.91 7.25 20.03
C ASN A 138 -3.48 6.67 19.88
N SER A 139 -2.50 7.18 20.65
CA SER A 139 -1.09 6.80 20.52
C SER A 139 -0.89 5.28 20.68
N ASP A 140 -1.56 4.67 21.64
CA ASP A 140 -1.50 3.22 21.89
C ASP A 140 -2.06 2.39 20.73
N GLU A 141 -3.17 2.84 20.12
CA GLU A 141 -3.74 2.17 18.95
C GLU A 141 -2.80 2.29 17.76
N ILE A 142 -2.34 3.51 17.45
CA ILE A 142 -1.41 3.76 16.34
C ILE A 142 -0.12 2.93 16.51
N SER A 143 0.44 2.88 17.71
CA SER A 143 1.61 2.04 18.02
C SER A 143 1.36 0.56 17.72
N LYS A 144 0.18 0.04 18.05
CA LYS A 144 -0.22 -1.34 17.71
C LYS A 144 -0.42 -1.53 16.21
N LEU A 145 -0.93 -0.53 15.48
CA LEU A 145 -1.06 -0.61 14.02
C LEU A 145 0.32 -0.68 13.34
N VAL A 146 1.29 0.09 13.83
CA VAL A 146 2.70 0.00 13.41
C VAL A 146 3.24 -1.41 13.65
N ASP A 147 2.98 -2.00 14.82
CA ASP A 147 3.42 -3.37 15.14
C ASP A 147 2.82 -4.42 14.19
N VAL A 148 1.55 -4.27 13.81
CA VAL A 148 0.93 -5.16 12.82
C VAL A 148 1.56 -4.97 11.45
N ALA A 149 1.77 -3.72 11.02
CA ALA A 149 2.37 -3.43 9.72
C ALA A 149 3.80 -3.99 9.61
N ASP A 150 4.57 -3.94 10.70
CA ASP A 150 5.94 -4.45 10.75
C ASP A 150 6.04 -5.98 10.75
N LEU A 151 4.93 -6.70 10.83
CA LEU A 151 4.92 -8.13 10.53
C LEU A 151 5.40 -8.41 9.09
N ALA A 152 5.24 -7.48 8.16
CA ALA A 152 5.77 -7.62 6.80
C ALA A 152 7.31 -7.67 6.71
N LEU A 153 8.03 -7.36 7.80
CA LEU A 153 9.50 -7.40 7.88
C LEU A 153 10.05 -8.76 8.36
N LEU A 154 9.17 -9.71 8.67
CA LEU A 154 9.51 -11.04 9.18
C LEU A 154 9.25 -12.10 8.10
N SER A 155 9.76 -13.32 8.31
CA SER A 155 9.38 -14.44 7.44
C SER A 155 7.92 -14.84 7.63
N PHE A 156 7.27 -15.29 6.55
CA PHE A 156 5.85 -15.67 6.60
C PHE A 156 5.56 -16.73 7.66
N GLN A 157 6.46 -17.72 7.86
CA GLN A 157 6.33 -18.74 8.89
C GLN A 157 6.18 -18.16 10.30
N LYS A 158 6.95 -17.11 10.64
CA LYS A 158 6.88 -16.44 11.95
C LYS A 158 5.62 -15.57 12.09
N VAL A 159 5.13 -15.05 10.97
CA VAL A 159 4.01 -14.10 10.90
C VAL A 159 2.65 -14.80 10.92
N LYS A 160 2.52 -15.93 10.23
CA LYS A 160 1.27 -16.67 10.07
C LYS A 160 0.46 -16.83 11.37
N PRO A 161 1.01 -17.35 12.49
CA PRO A 161 0.22 -17.49 13.73
C PRO A 161 -0.23 -16.14 14.32
N LYS A 162 0.55 -15.07 14.14
CA LYS A 162 0.19 -13.72 14.58
C LYS A 162 -0.96 -13.16 13.77
N LEU A 163 -0.95 -13.32 12.45
CA LEU A 163 -2.04 -12.90 11.57
C LEU A 163 -3.34 -13.63 11.89
N VAL A 164 -3.30 -14.95 12.12
CA VAL A 164 -4.48 -15.73 12.54
C VAL A 164 -5.10 -15.14 13.81
N LYS A 165 -4.29 -14.82 14.82
CA LYS A 165 -4.77 -14.21 16.07
C LYS A 165 -5.41 -12.84 15.85
N ILE A 166 -4.82 -12.02 14.96
CA ILE A 166 -5.36 -10.69 14.60
C ILE A 166 -6.69 -10.82 13.85
N PHE A 167 -6.82 -11.75 12.91
CA PHE A 167 -8.08 -11.96 12.19
C PHE A 167 -9.22 -12.40 13.10
N GLN A 168 -8.91 -13.15 14.16
CA GLN A 168 -9.91 -13.59 15.14
C GLN A 168 -10.29 -12.48 16.14
N ASN A 169 -9.31 -11.74 16.67
CA ASN A 169 -9.51 -10.92 17.87
C ASN A 169 -9.13 -9.44 17.71
N GLY A 170 -8.58 -9.04 16.56
CA GLY A 170 -8.13 -7.67 16.31
C GLY A 170 -9.27 -6.71 16.00
N THR A 171 -9.00 -5.41 16.20
CA THR A 171 -9.86 -4.33 15.71
C THR A 171 -9.91 -4.34 14.18
N ASP A 172 -10.88 -3.62 13.60
CA ASP A 172 -10.97 -3.49 12.14
C ASP A 172 -9.70 -2.88 11.53
N TRP A 173 -9.06 -1.94 12.22
CA TRP A 173 -7.80 -1.34 11.76
C TRP A 173 -6.60 -2.27 11.89
N GLN A 174 -6.55 -3.11 12.93
CA GLN A 174 -5.54 -4.17 13.00
C GLN A 174 -5.74 -5.21 11.90
N LYS A 175 -6.99 -5.59 11.60
CA LYS A 175 -7.33 -6.49 10.49
C LYS A 175 -7.00 -5.87 9.14
N TYR A 176 -7.23 -4.57 8.98
CA TYR A 176 -6.88 -3.81 7.77
C TYR A 176 -5.38 -3.90 7.48
N TRP A 177 -4.54 -3.65 8.49
CA TRP A 177 -3.08 -3.79 8.36
C TRP A 177 -2.64 -5.24 8.18
N ALA A 178 -3.28 -6.20 8.84
CA ALA A 178 -3.00 -7.62 8.65
C ALA A 178 -3.31 -8.09 7.21
N CYS A 179 -4.32 -7.51 6.56
CA CYS A 179 -4.59 -7.76 5.14
C CYS A 179 -3.49 -7.19 4.25
N LEU A 180 -3.00 -5.97 4.52
CA LEU A 180 -1.85 -5.39 3.80
C LEU A 180 -0.58 -6.25 3.93
N VAL A 181 -0.33 -6.82 5.12
CA VAL A 181 0.76 -7.78 5.32
C VAL A 181 0.56 -9.01 4.43
N CYS A 182 -0.67 -9.55 4.33
CA CYS A 182 -0.96 -10.65 3.40
C CYS A 182 -0.73 -10.26 1.93
N SER A 183 -1.15 -9.06 1.51
CA SER A 183 -0.90 -8.53 0.17
C SER A 183 0.59 -8.47 -0.15
N GLN A 184 1.44 -8.06 0.80
CA GLN A 184 2.89 -8.02 0.63
C GLN A 184 3.50 -9.42 0.46
N PHE A 185 2.99 -10.44 1.15
CA PHE A 185 3.42 -11.84 1.00
C PHE A 185 2.82 -12.54 -0.23
N GLY A 186 1.74 -12.01 -0.80
CA GLY A 186 1.07 -12.58 -1.97
C GLY A 186 0.74 -14.07 -1.79
N GLN A 187 1.22 -14.92 -2.70
CA GLN A 187 0.91 -16.36 -2.72
C GLN A 187 1.37 -17.12 -1.46
N GLU A 188 2.42 -16.68 -0.76
CA GLU A 188 2.84 -17.30 0.51
C GLU A 188 1.71 -17.25 1.55
N ALA A 189 0.90 -16.19 1.52
CA ALA A 189 -0.24 -15.99 2.42
C ALA A 189 -1.51 -16.77 2.01
N LYS A 190 -1.48 -17.60 0.96
CA LYS A 190 -2.63 -18.41 0.50
C LYS A 190 -3.25 -19.27 1.60
N SER A 191 -2.45 -19.76 2.55
CA SER A 191 -2.98 -20.55 3.68
C SER A 191 -3.87 -19.76 4.66
N LEU A 192 -3.95 -18.42 4.51
CA LEU A 192 -4.78 -17.54 5.32
C LEU A 192 -6.10 -17.16 4.63
N SER A 193 -6.34 -17.57 3.38
CA SER A 193 -7.52 -17.15 2.61
C SER A 193 -8.85 -17.47 3.27
N SER A 194 -8.95 -18.58 4.01
CA SER A 194 -10.17 -18.92 4.76
C SER A 194 -10.49 -17.91 5.86
N HIS A 195 -9.48 -17.27 6.46
CA HIS A 195 -9.66 -16.20 7.44
C HIS A 195 -10.04 -14.89 6.74
N LEU A 196 -9.40 -14.58 5.61
CA LEU A 196 -9.73 -13.40 4.80
C LEU A 196 -11.19 -13.45 4.31
N LYS A 197 -11.65 -14.58 3.77
CA LYS A 197 -13.03 -14.76 3.28
C LYS A 197 -14.09 -14.48 4.35
N LYS A 198 -13.83 -14.81 5.62
CA LYS A 198 -14.74 -14.53 6.74
C LYS A 198 -14.94 -13.03 6.99
N MET A 199 -13.99 -12.19 6.57
CA MET A 199 -14.05 -10.73 6.75
C MET A 199 -14.67 -9.98 5.57
N LEU A 200 -15.05 -10.66 4.48
CA LEU A 200 -15.73 -10.03 3.32
C LEU A 200 -17.07 -9.38 3.68
N GLY A 201 -17.71 -9.83 4.77
CA GLY A 201 -18.97 -9.27 5.28
C GLY A 201 -18.83 -8.10 6.27
N SER A 202 -17.63 -7.56 6.49
CA SER A 202 -17.47 -6.42 7.42
C SER A 202 -18.25 -5.18 6.97
N ASN A 203 -18.83 -4.43 7.91
CA ASN A 203 -19.47 -3.14 7.57
C ASN A 203 -18.44 -2.05 7.23
N ASN A 204 -17.16 -2.25 7.58
CA ASN A 204 -16.08 -1.35 7.24
C ASN A 204 -15.63 -1.58 5.79
N LEU A 205 -15.99 -0.66 4.90
CA LEU A 205 -15.69 -0.75 3.46
C LEU A 205 -14.18 -0.77 3.16
N MET A 206 -13.37 -0.05 3.94
CA MET A 206 -11.92 -0.01 3.77
C MET A 206 -11.26 -1.33 4.18
N LEU A 207 -11.76 -1.98 5.23
CA LEU A 207 -11.35 -3.34 5.57
C LEU A 207 -11.76 -4.33 4.48
N ARG A 208 -13.01 -4.28 3.99
CA ARG A 208 -13.46 -5.15 2.90
C ARG A 208 -12.60 -5.00 1.64
N MET A 209 -12.24 -3.78 1.27
CA MET A 209 -11.35 -3.52 0.14
C MET A 209 -10.00 -4.20 0.31
N ARG A 210 -9.36 -4.10 1.50
CA ARG A 210 -8.08 -4.79 1.77
C ARG A 210 -8.21 -6.30 1.82
N VAL A 211 -9.34 -6.83 2.27
CA VAL A 211 -9.62 -8.27 2.22
C VAL A 211 -9.69 -8.76 0.77
N ILE A 212 -10.40 -8.03 -0.11
CA ILE A 212 -10.52 -8.35 -1.53
C ILE A 212 -9.14 -8.30 -2.21
N GLU A 213 -8.37 -7.24 -1.96
CA GLU A 213 -7.02 -7.09 -2.49
C GLU A 213 -6.10 -8.24 -2.06
N ALA A 214 -6.09 -8.56 -0.76
CA ALA A 214 -5.28 -9.66 -0.25
C ALA A 214 -5.68 -11.00 -0.88
N LEU A 215 -6.99 -11.28 -1.02
CA LEU A 215 -7.48 -12.49 -1.68
C LEU A 215 -7.09 -12.56 -3.15
N ALA A 216 -7.14 -11.45 -3.88
CA ALA A 216 -6.73 -11.42 -5.28
C ALA A 216 -5.22 -11.69 -5.43
N LEU A 217 -4.39 -11.15 -4.53
CA LEU A 217 -2.94 -11.38 -4.56
C LEU A 217 -2.54 -12.79 -4.07
N THR A 218 -3.35 -13.43 -3.22
CA THR A 218 -3.08 -14.79 -2.72
C THR A 218 -3.66 -15.91 -3.59
N GLU A 219 -4.84 -15.70 -4.17
CA GLU A 219 -5.60 -16.72 -4.92
C GLU A 219 -5.80 -16.40 -6.41
N LYS A 220 -5.41 -15.20 -6.88
CA LYS A 220 -5.67 -14.73 -8.26
C LYS A 220 -7.16 -14.69 -8.62
N ILE A 221 -8.02 -14.42 -7.64
CA ILE A 221 -9.44 -14.15 -7.86
C ILE A 221 -9.59 -12.74 -8.44
N ASP A 222 -10.47 -12.57 -9.42
CA ASP A 222 -10.81 -11.25 -9.97
C ASP A 222 -11.44 -10.35 -8.89
N PRO A 223 -10.75 -9.28 -8.46
CA PRO A 223 -11.26 -8.38 -7.45
C PRO A 223 -12.20 -7.32 -8.01
N ILE A 224 -12.24 -7.10 -9.32
CA ILE A 224 -12.87 -5.93 -9.94
C ILE A 224 -14.36 -5.83 -9.59
N PRO A 225 -15.19 -6.91 -9.68
CA PRO A 225 -16.61 -6.80 -9.34
C PRO A 225 -16.83 -6.35 -7.89
N SER A 226 -16.11 -6.94 -6.94
CA SER A 226 -16.26 -6.59 -5.52
C SER A 226 -15.71 -5.20 -5.18
N LEU A 227 -14.66 -4.75 -5.87
CA LEU A 227 -14.15 -3.38 -5.73
C LEU A 227 -15.16 -2.36 -6.30
N VAL A 228 -15.76 -2.65 -7.45
CA VAL A 228 -16.83 -1.82 -8.05
C VAL A 228 -18.01 -1.72 -7.10
N ASP A 229 -18.43 -2.82 -6.46
CA ASP A 229 -19.51 -2.80 -5.48
C ASP A 229 -19.20 -1.85 -4.32
N ILE A 230 -17.98 -1.91 -3.76
CA ILE A 230 -17.56 -0.98 -2.70
C ILE A 230 -17.60 0.46 -3.18
N ALA A 231 -17.06 0.74 -4.38
CA ALA A 231 -17.03 2.09 -4.93
C ALA A 231 -18.46 2.65 -5.15
N ASN A 232 -19.41 1.81 -5.57
CA ASN A 232 -20.79 2.21 -5.84
C ASN A 232 -21.59 2.49 -4.56
N VAL A 233 -21.31 1.80 -3.45
CA VAL A 233 -22.05 1.99 -2.19
C VAL A 233 -21.42 3.00 -1.25
N SER A 234 -20.13 3.32 -1.42
CA SER A 234 -19.46 4.29 -0.55
C SER A 234 -20.00 5.70 -0.75
N LYS A 235 -20.27 6.37 0.38
CA LYS A 235 -20.68 7.78 0.42
C LYS A 235 -19.49 8.73 0.57
N SER A 236 -18.28 8.21 0.74
CA SER A 236 -17.07 8.99 0.91
C SER A 236 -16.29 9.01 -0.40
N SER A 237 -16.10 10.20 -0.98
CA SER A 237 -15.28 10.37 -2.18
C SER A 237 -13.83 9.91 -1.99
N VAL A 238 -13.32 9.91 -0.75
CA VAL A 238 -11.95 9.48 -0.43
C VAL A 238 -11.85 7.96 -0.42
N GLU A 239 -12.86 7.27 0.13
CA GLU A 239 -12.96 5.82 0.02
C GLU A 239 -13.08 5.38 -1.45
N VAL A 240 -13.93 6.05 -2.23
CA VAL A 240 -14.05 5.79 -3.67
C VAL A 240 -12.69 5.93 -4.35
N LEU A 241 -11.96 7.03 -4.10
CA LEU A 241 -10.64 7.23 -4.71
C LEU A 241 -9.64 6.12 -4.36
N LEU A 242 -9.59 5.70 -3.10
CA LEU A 242 -8.72 4.63 -2.63
C LEU A 242 -9.08 3.27 -3.27
N VAL A 243 -10.37 2.99 -3.42
CA VAL A 243 -10.86 1.78 -4.10
C VAL A 243 -10.48 1.82 -5.59
N LEU A 244 -10.66 2.96 -6.27
CA LEU A 244 -10.30 3.11 -7.68
C LEU A 244 -8.78 3.03 -7.91
N ASN A 245 -7.94 3.45 -6.95
CA ASN A 245 -6.50 3.17 -6.99
C ASN A 245 -6.22 1.67 -7.03
N THR A 246 -6.95 0.89 -6.23
CA THR A 246 -6.84 -0.58 -6.19
C THR A 246 -7.33 -1.22 -7.49
N VAL A 247 -8.44 -0.72 -8.05
CA VAL A 247 -8.95 -1.14 -9.37
C VAL A 247 -7.89 -0.93 -10.45
N VAL A 248 -7.25 0.23 -10.47
CA VAL A 248 -6.17 0.54 -11.42
C VAL A 248 -5.00 -0.42 -11.26
N PHE A 249 -4.59 -0.73 -10.04
CA PHE A 249 -3.50 -1.68 -9.81
C PHE A 249 -3.80 -3.06 -10.40
N PHE A 250 -4.98 -3.61 -10.12
CA PHE A 250 -5.36 -4.92 -10.64
C PHE A 250 -5.57 -4.92 -12.15
N ARG A 251 -6.09 -3.82 -12.71
CA ARG A 251 -6.21 -3.67 -14.16
C ARG A 251 -4.85 -3.62 -14.86
N ASP A 252 -4.00 -2.70 -14.43
CA ASP A 252 -2.77 -2.37 -15.16
C ASP A 252 -1.63 -3.36 -14.91
N HIS A 253 -1.61 -4.03 -13.74
CA HIS A 253 -0.51 -4.91 -13.34
C HIS A 253 -0.90 -6.39 -13.17
N HIS A 254 -2.20 -6.71 -13.14
CA HIS A 254 -2.68 -8.08 -13.03
C HIS A 254 -3.61 -8.52 -14.18
N GLY A 255 -3.94 -7.62 -15.11
CA GLY A 255 -4.67 -7.94 -16.35
C GLY A 255 -6.17 -8.16 -16.16
N PHE A 256 -6.75 -7.74 -15.02
CA PHE A 256 -8.20 -7.81 -14.83
C PHE A 256 -8.91 -6.67 -15.57
N GLU A 257 -10.05 -6.95 -16.19
CA GLU A 257 -10.77 -5.95 -16.98
C GLU A 257 -11.78 -5.19 -16.11
N LEU A 258 -11.87 -3.88 -16.33
CA LEU A 258 -12.92 -3.03 -15.78
C LEU A 258 -13.86 -2.63 -16.90
N ASN A 259 -15.16 -2.84 -16.73
CA ASN A 259 -16.18 -2.18 -17.52
C ASN A 259 -16.52 -0.82 -16.88
N PRO A 260 -16.12 0.34 -17.45
CA PRO A 260 -16.35 1.64 -16.80
C PRO A 260 -17.84 1.95 -16.56
N LYS A 261 -18.75 1.33 -17.34
CA LYS A 261 -20.21 1.51 -17.17
C LYS A 261 -20.75 0.86 -15.90
N SER A 262 -20.00 -0.03 -15.24
CA SER A 262 -20.41 -0.61 -13.96
C SER A 262 -20.18 0.33 -12.77
N LEU A 263 -19.40 1.40 -12.95
CA LEU A 263 -19.16 2.43 -11.94
C LEU A 263 -20.37 3.39 -11.89
N LYS A 264 -21.20 3.23 -10.85
CA LYS A 264 -22.37 4.04 -10.53
C LYS A 264 -22.09 4.82 -9.24
N ILE A 265 -21.08 5.67 -9.28
CA ILE A 265 -20.54 6.36 -8.10
C ILE A 265 -21.50 7.42 -7.59
N ILE A 266 -21.86 7.31 -6.32
CA ILE A 266 -22.81 8.22 -5.65
C ILE A 266 -22.14 9.44 -4.98
N ALA A 267 -20.81 9.42 -4.82
CA ALA A 267 -20.04 10.50 -4.20
C ALA A 267 -18.87 11.00 -5.09
N PRO A 268 -19.13 11.47 -6.33
CA PRO A 268 -18.08 11.93 -7.22
C PRO A 268 -17.44 13.25 -6.75
N LYS A 269 -16.13 13.27 -6.46
CA LYS A 269 -15.40 14.49 -6.08
C LYS A 269 -13.89 14.39 -6.33
N GLY A 270 -13.27 15.51 -6.71
CA GLY A 270 -11.81 15.65 -6.77
C GLY A 270 -11.14 14.70 -7.76
N GLU A 271 -10.11 14.00 -7.30
CA GLU A 271 -9.27 13.12 -8.14
C GLU A 271 -10.00 11.89 -8.70
N TYR A 272 -11.23 11.64 -8.24
CA TYR A 272 -12.15 10.69 -8.88
C TYR A 272 -12.28 10.91 -10.39
N TYR A 273 -12.40 12.17 -10.83
CA TYR A 273 -12.60 12.48 -12.25
C TYR A 273 -11.40 12.06 -13.11
N ARG A 274 -10.17 12.17 -12.56
CA ARG A 274 -8.95 11.69 -13.23
C ARG A 274 -8.96 10.17 -13.40
N ARG A 275 -9.46 9.42 -12.40
CA ARG A 275 -9.63 7.96 -12.52
C ARG A 275 -10.63 7.59 -13.61
N ILE A 276 -11.77 8.27 -13.68
CA ILE A 276 -12.78 8.00 -14.73
C ILE A 276 -12.26 8.33 -16.13
N GLU A 277 -11.56 9.46 -16.28
CA GLU A 277 -10.88 9.82 -17.53
C GLU A 277 -9.94 8.69 -17.96
N TYR A 278 -9.09 8.21 -17.03
CA TYR A 278 -8.16 7.12 -17.31
C TYR A 278 -8.84 5.79 -17.64
N PHE A 279 -9.97 5.48 -17.01
CA PHE A 279 -10.74 4.27 -17.33
C PHE A 279 -11.47 4.35 -18.68
N SER A 280 -11.70 5.56 -19.19
CA SER A 280 -12.38 5.78 -20.47
C SER A 280 -11.42 5.80 -21.67
N GLN A 281 -10.11 5.79 -21.42
CA GLN A 281 -9.08 5.68 -22.46
C GLN A 281 -8.89 4.19 -22.77
N ASN A 282 -9.09 3.83 -24.05
CA ASN A 282 -8.90 2.47 -24.57
C ASN A 282 -7.41 2.07 -24.56
#